data_AF-A0A9W8MQM1-F1
#
_entry.id   AF-A0A9W8MQM1-F1
#
_cell.length_a   1.000
_cell.length_b   1.000
_cell.length_c   1.000
_cell.angle_alpha   90.00
_cell.angle_beta   90.00
_cell.angle_gamma   90.00
#
_symmetry.space_group_name_H-M   'P 1'
#
loop_
_entity.id
_entity.type
_entity.pdbx_description
1 polymer ?
#
loop_
_entity_poly.entity_id
_entity_poly.type
_entity_poly.pdbx_seq_one_letter_code
_entity_poly.pdbx_strand_id
1 'polypeptide(L)'
;MPPGPLSTSWPIPKLTYRIAEGDTKHPGVEVFLIAIKPEEALRKAVIAYFEALHTLETVPNHIEEITLVLESIPGVAYLSGMAPSSPKQRIHYSLQYVQQTADRAADEIVGVLVFEMFHIYNRITNATCPGGFIDGLADYVRLKSGYAPSHWVKQPGDGWEAGNESTAYFLDWIEKRPNGKGTVHKLHEYALQLNDQEFNENIFDTLTGETVDMLWGQYCDSANGTNNNTAIGDLSQWPIPKLNLRIEDLDHEGADIFLGAVKPKVALREAVMATFNQLYTLKNVPRNVKTITLVLRSMGGVAHTTGGVSHKEIHYSLEYVKEKADIACNEIMGVLVHEVVHCYQHTARGTCPGGLIEGIADYVRLRDGRAPAHWRQSSNGCWDAGYDTTGYFLDWIESTHESGTIPKLNARMKSCKYNEEALFKEVTCKSVDDLWSQYSDFLRAKGEPMSVGK
;
A
#
# COMPACT_ATOMS: atom_id res chain seq x y z
N MET A 1 1.51 -12.49 -34.31
CA MET A 1 2.15 -13.38 -33.32
C MET A 1 1.21 -13.49 -32.14
N PRO A 2 1.05 -14.66 -31.52
CA PRO A 2 0.35 -14.72 -30.23
C PRO A 2 1.17 -13.94 -29.20
N PRO A 3 0.52 -13.27 -28.22
CA PRO A 3 1.25 -12.65 -27.12
C PRO A 3 2.04 -13.75 -26.39
N GLY A 4 3.32 -13.50 -26.18
CA GLY A 4 4.17 -14.38 -25.36
C GLY A 4 3.63 -14.47 -23.93
N PRO A 5 4.09 -15.45 -23.14
CA PRO A 5 3.70 -15.57 -21.74
C PRO A 5 3.97 -14.25 -21.01
N LEU A 6 2.97 -13.75 -20.29
CA LEU A 6 3.10 -12.58 -19.42
C LEU A 6 4.22 -12.83 -18.41
N SER A 7 5.21 -11.93 -18.38
CA SER A 7 6.25 -11.90 -17.35
C SER A 7 5.59 -11.76 -15.98
N THR A 8 6.01 -12.58 -15.00
CA THR A 8 5.54 -12.46 -13.60
C THR A 8 6.31 -11.41 -12.80
N SER A 9 7.28 -10.74 -13.42
CA SER A 9 8.13 -9.71 -12.80
C SER A 9 8.04 -8.38 -13.55
N TRP A 10 8.21 -7.28 -12.82
CA TRP A 10 8.26 -5.92 -13.36
C TRP A 10 9.32 -5.76 -14.47
N PRO A 11 9.04 -5.04 -15.57
CA PRO A 11 10.00 -4.79 -16.64
C PRO A 11 10.97 -3.66 -16.25
N ILE A 12 11.92 -3.95 -15.37
CA ILE A 12 12.88 -2.97 -14.86
C ILE A 12 13.89 -2.63 -15.97
N PRO A 13 14.12 -1.33 -16.29
CA PRO A 13 15.08 -0.92 -17.32
C PRO A 13 16.52 -1.21 -16.87
N LYS A 14 17.48 -1.02 -17.76
CA LYS A 14 18.90 -1.07 -17.37
C LYS A 14 19.20 0.07 -16.40
N LEU A 15 19.66 -0.27 -15.20
CA LEU A 15 20.03 0.70 -14.18
C LEU A 15 21.55 0.84 -14.15
N THR A 16 22.04 2.07 -14.24
CA THR A 16 23.48 2.36 -14.15
C THR A 16 23.72 3.56 -13.25
N TYR A 17 24.95 3.71 -12.76
CA TYR A 17 25.36 4.92 -12.08
C TYR A 17 26.77 5.35 -12.48
N ARG A 18 27.08 6.62 -12.29
CA ARG A 18 28.44 7.17 -12.38
C ARG A 18 28.59 8.35 -11.43
N ILE A 19 29.84 8.61 -11.03
CA ILE A 19 30.20 9.82 -10.29
C ILE A 19 30.74 10.82 -11.31
N ALA A 20 30.37 12.09 -11.20
CA ALA A 20 30.91 13.14 -12.07
C ALA A 20 32.44 13.27 -11.94
N GLU A 21 33.06 13.70 -13.03
CA GLU A 21 34.50 13.89 -13.08
C GLU A 21 34.91 14.98 -12.06
N GLY A 22 35.86 14.65 -11.20
CA GLY A 22 36.30 15.52 -10.09
C GLY A 22 35.64 15.22 -8.74
N ASP A 23 34.49 14.54 -8.71
CA ASP A 23 33.72 14.31 -7.47
C ASP A 23 34.00 12.96 -6.78
N THR A 24 34.87 12.13 -7.36
CA THR A 24 35.20 10.78 -6.83
C THR A 24 35.67 10.75 -5.37
N LYS A 25 36.16 11.87 -4.83
CA LYS A 25 36.63 12.00 -3.44
C LYS A 25 35.64 12.72 -2.52
N HIS A 26 34.46 13.09 -3.01
CA HIS A 26 33.47 13.78 -2.20
C HIS A 26 32.94 12.84 -1.10
N PRO A 27 32.85 13.25 0.19
CA PRO A 27 32.43 12.37 1.28
C PRO A 27 31.06 11.72 1.08
N GLY A 28 30.11 12.44 0.44
CA GLY A 28 28.81 11.90 0.05
C GLY A 28 28.86 10.66 -0.86
N VAL A 29 29.96 10.42 -1.60
CA VAL A 29 30.14 9.22 -2.43
C VAL A 29 30.21 7.98 -1.55
N GLU A 30 30.96 8.04 -0.45
CA GLU A 30 31.13 6.91 0.46
C GLU A 30 29.80 6.51 1.10
N VAL A 31 29.01 7.49 1.54
CA VAL A 31 27.65 7.28 2.06
C VAL A 31 26.80 6.54 1.03
N PHE A 32 26.78 7.01 -0.21
CA PHE A 32 25.92 6.45 -1.24
C PHE A 32 26.36 5.04 -1.68
N LEU A 33 27.67 4.80 -1.83
CA LEU A 33 28.21 3.51 -2.26
C LEU A 33 28.10 2.43 -1.18
N ILE A 34 28.40 2.77 0.08
CA ILE A 34 28.49 1.80 1.16
C ILE A 34 27.14 1.56 1.81
N ALA A 35 26.40 2.61 2.16
CA ALA A 35 25.18 2.47 2.95
C ALA A 35 23.94 2.17 2.09
N ILE A 36 23.92 2.61 0.83
CA ILE A 36 22.70 2.65 0.03
C ILE A 36 22.75 1.77 -1.22
N LYS A 37 23.94 1.65 -1.83
CA LYS A 37 24.20 0.94 -3.09
C LYS A 37 23.36 1.51 -4.25
N PRO A 38 23.96 2.29 -5.18
CA PRO A 38 23.20 3.05 -6.17
C PRO A 38 22.20 2.26 -7.02
N GLU A 39 22.59 1.08 -7.48
CA GLU A 39 21.73 0.24 -8.31
C GLU A 39 20.54 -0.33 -7.53
N GLU A 40 20.74 -0.65 -6.25
CA GLU A 40 19.67 -1.11 -5.36
C GLU A 40 18.66 0.01 -5.08
N ALA A 41 19.15 1.23 -4.82
CA ALA A 41 18.29 2.39 -4.61
C ALA A 41 17.48 2.76 -5.85
N LEU A 42 18.10 2.74 -7.04
CA LEU A 42 17.38 2.92 -8.31
C LEU A 42 16.32 1.82 -8.51
N ARG A 43 16.66 0.56 -8.22
CA ARG A 43 15.72 -0.56 -8.33
C ARG A 43 14.51 -0.38 -7.41
N LYS A 44 14.75 -0.02 -6.15
CA LYS A 44 13.68 0.27 -5.17
C LYS A 44 12.79 1.41 -5.67
N ALA A 45 13.37 2.46 -6.24
CA ALA A 45 12.61 3.60 -6.76
C ALA A 45 11.72 3.24 -7.96
N VAL A 46 12.22 2.44 -8.91
CA VAL A 46 11.43 1.93 -10.04
C VAL A 46 10.25 1.08 -9.56
N ILE A 47 10.51 0.13 -8.66
CA ILE A 47 9.49 -0.77 -8.14
C ILE A 47 8.42 0.02 -7.39
N ALA A 48 8.83 0.94 -6.50
CA ALA A 48 7.91 1.81 -5.78
C ALA A 48 6.96 2.60 -6.71
N TYR A 49 7.50 3.17 -7.79
CA TYR A 49 6.69 3.86 -8.80
C TYR A 49 5.70 2.92 -9.50
N PHE A 50 6.15 1.73 -9.93
CA PHE A 50 5.29 0.75 -10.60
C PHE A 50 4.19 0.24 -9.68
N GLU A 51 4.50 -0.10 -8.43
CA GLU A 51 3.52 -0.61 -7.48
C GLU A 51 2.49 0.44 -7.07
N ALA A 52 2.88 1.72 -7.02
CA ALA A 52 1.98 2.79 -6.61
C ALA A 52 0.98 3.19 -7.71
N LEU A 53 1.39 3.14 -8.99
CA LEU A 53 0.62 3.74 -10.08
C LEU A 53 0.31 2.80 -11.25
N HIS A 54 0.81 1.56 -11.25
CA HIS A 54 0.69 0.67 -12.41
C HIS A 54 0.32 -0.76 -12.03
N THR A 55 -0.15 -1.48 -13.04
CA THR A 55 -0.28 -2.93 -13.06
C THR A 55 0.73 -3.51 -14.05
N LEU A 56 0.94 -4.83 -14.06
CA LEU A 56 1.79 -5.48 -15.08
C LEU A 56 1.27 -5.26 -16.51
N GLU A 57 -0.01 -4.92 -16.69
CA GLU A 57 -0.62 -4.66 -17.99
C GLU A 57 -0.45 -3.19 -18.43
N THR A 58 -0.37 -2.26 -17.48
CA THR A 58 -0.30 -0.81 -17.75
C THR A 58 1.09 -0.23 -17.62
N VAL A 59 2.06 -1.00 -17.11
CA VAL A 59 3.41 -0.51 -16.82
C VAL A 59 4.11 0.02 -18.10
N PRO A 60 4.69 1.23 -18.06
CA PRO A 60 5.37 1.81 -19.21
C PRO A 60 6.68 1.06 -19.52
N ASN A 61 6.92 0.80 -20.81
CA ASN A 61 8.09 0.03 -21.30
C ASN A 61 9.01 0.83 -22.25
N HIS A 62 8.81 2.15 -22.34
CA HIS A 62 9.51 3.01 -23.30
C HIS A 62 10.89 3.50 -22.80
N ILE A 63 11.20 3.27 -21.52
CA ILE A 63 12.50 3.59 -20.92
C ILE A 63 13.36 2.33 -20.96
N GLU A 64 14.51 2.41 -21.62
CA GLU A 64 15.48 1.32 -21.75
C GLU A 64 16.59 1.41 -20.71
N GLU A 65 16.98 2.63 -20.32
CA GLU A 65 18.13 2.87 -19.43
C GLU A 65 17.91 4.11 -18.54
N ILE A 66 18.17 3.96 -17.25
CA ILE A 66 18.21 5.06 -16.28
C ILE A 66 19.62 5.13 -15.68
N THR A 67 20.25 6.29 -15.77
CA THR A 67 21.58 6.53 -15.18
C THR A 67 21.50 7.52 -14.03
N LEU A 68 21.93 7.11 -12.84
CA LEU A 68 22.17 8.02 -11.73
C LEU A 68 23.56 8.67 -11.86
N VAL A 69 23.60 9.99 -11.84
CA VAL A 69 24.82 10.80 -11.85
C VAL A 69 24.97 11.45 -10.49
N LEU A 70 25.95 10.99 -9.72
CA LEU A 70 26.31 11.59 -8.43
C LEU A 70 27.28 12.74 -8.66
N GLU A 71 26.89 13.96 -8.31
CA GLU A 71 27.68 15.16 -8.61
C GLU A 71 27.51 16.27 -7.57
N SER A 72 28.50 17.16 -7.48
CA SER A 72 28.45 18.34 -6.62
C SER A 72 27.64 19.45 -7.29
N ILE A 73 26.32 19.46 -7.05
CA ILE A 73 25.38 20.44 -7.60
C ILE A 73 24.58 21.15 -6.51
N PRO A 74 24.12 22.39 -6.78
CA PRO A 74 23.14 23.05 -5.92
C PRO A 74 21.80 22.30 -5.96
N GLY A 75 21.04 22.37 -4.87
CA GLY A 75 19.73 21.72 -4.76
C GLY A 75 19.83 20.24 -4.38
N VAL A 76 18.79 19.48 -4.74
CA VAL A 76 18.60 18.08 -4.33
C VAL A 76 18.93 17.14 -5.49
N ALA A 77 18.08 17.15 -6.51
CA ALA A 77 18.24 16.38 -7.73
C ALA A 77 17.57 17.12 -8.90
N TYR A 78 17.90 16.71 -10.12
CA TYR A 78 17.19 17.13 -11.34
C TYR A 78 17.33 16.09 -12.44
N LEU A 79 16.40 16.10 -13.39
CA LEU A 79 16.45 15.25 -14.58
C LEU A 79 17.23 15.91 -15.72
N SER A 80 18.02 15.11 -16.43
CA SER A 80 18.69 15.56 -17.66
C SER A 80 18.87 14.42 -18.66
N GLY A 81 19.14 14.77 -19.92
CA GLY A 81 19.51 13.81 -20.95
C GLY A 81 18.37 13.45 -21.90
N MET A 82 18.27 14.25 -22.96
CA MET A 82 17.42 14.11 -24.14
C MET A 82 15.91 14.27 -23.88
N ALA A 83 15.19 14.72 -24.92
CA ALA A 83 13.77 15.08 -24.86
C ALA A 83 12.91 14.03 -24.10
N PRO A 84 11.71 14.38 -23.59
CA PRO A 84 10.82 13.45 -22.88
C PRO A 84 10.52 12.13 -23.62
N SER A 85 10.81 12.04 -24.92
CA SER A 85 10.72 10.85 -25.76
C SER A 85 11.96 9.94 -25.73
N SER A 86 13.04 10.33 -25.04
CA SER A 86 14.28 9.57 -25.01
C SER A 86 14.11 8.27 -24.21
N PRO A 87 14.55 7.12 -24.75
CA PRO A 87 14.56 5.87 -24.01
C PRO A 87 15.64 5.83 -22.93
N LYS A 88 16.53 6.83 -22.87
CA LYS A 88 17.60 6.95 -21.89
C LYS A 88 17.43 8.20 -21.07
N GLN A 89 17.34 8.05 -19.76
CA GLN A 89 17.10 9.14 -18.81
C GLN A 89 18.21 9.23 -17.78
N ARG A 90 18.45 10.42 -17.23
CA ARG A 90 19.46 10.61 -16.18
C ARG A 90 18.90 11.40 -15.02
N ILE A 91 19.19 10.91 -13.82
CA ILE A 91 18.95 11.62 -12.57
C ILE A 91 20.29 12.17 -12.12
N HIS A 92 20.39 13.48 -11.95
CA HIS A 92 21.54 14.13 -11.37
C HIS A 92 21.26 14.39 -9.89
N TYR A 93 22.05 13.83 -8.99
CA TYR A 93 21.80 13.85 -7.55
C TYR A 93 22.97 14.51 -6.81
N SER A 94 22.67 15.58 -6.07
CA SER A 94 23.58 16.30 -5.21
C SER A 94 24.25 15.42 -4.16
N LEU A 95 25.57 15.27 -4.30
CA LEU A 95 26.43 14.67 -3.29
C LEU A 95 26.45 15.46 -1.98
N GLN A 96 26.24 16.78 -2.05
CA GLN A 96 26.12 17.62 -0.86
C GLN A 96 24.85 17.30 -0.08
N TYR A 97 23.71 17.13 -0.78
CA TYR A 97 22.46 16.75 -0.15
C TYR A 97 22.54 15.35 0.46
N VAL A 98 23.12 14.38 -0.26
CA VAL A 98 23.37 13.02 0.24
C VAL A 98 24.16 13.05 1.54
N GLN A 99 25.24 13.85 1.59
CA GLN A 99 26.05 13.97 2.80
C GLN A 99 25.25 14.58 3.98
N GLN A 100 24.44 15.61 3.73
CA GLN A 100 23.62 16.26 4.76
C GLN A 100 22.48 15.37 5.28
N THR A 101 22.02 14.43 4.46
CA THR A 101 20.91 13.52 4.77
C THR A 101 21.38 12.12 5.19
N ALA A 102 22.69 11.88 5.25
CA ALA A 102 23.28 10.62 5.71
C ALA A 102 22.75 10.20 7.09
N ASP A 103 22.55 11.16 7.99
CA ASP A 103 22.01 10.93 9.35
C ASP A 103 20.48 10.76 9.37
N ARG A 104 19.78 11.12 8.28
CA ARG A 104 18.30 11.11 8.14
C ARG A 104 17.73 9.83 7.50
N ALA A 105 18.56 8.78 7.40
CA ALA A 105 18.27 7.43 6.92
C ALA A 105 18.17 7.29 5.39
N ALA A 106 18.57 6.11 4.90
CA ALA A 106 18.57 5.73 3.48
C ALA A 106 17.23 6.01 2.75
N ASP A 107 16.13 6.09 3.50
CA ASP A 107 14.79 6.36 2.98
C ASP A 107 14.62 7.75 2.36
N GLU A 108 15.28 8.79 2.89
CA GLU A 108 15.23 10.12 2.24
C GLU A 108 15.87 10.03 0.86
N ILE A 109 17.00 9.33 0.79
CA ILE A 109 17.78 9.22 -0.44
C ILE A 109 17.04 8.40 -1.50
N VAL A 110 16.47 7.26 -1.10
CA VAL A 110 15.60 6.48 -1.99
C VAL A 110 14.31 7.26 -2.30
N GLY A 111 13.75 8.00 -1.34
CA GLY A 111 12.55 8.79 -1.52
C GLY A 111 12.69 9.89 -2.56
N VAL A 112 13.83 10.57 -2.61
CA VAL A 112 14.12 11.52 -3.70
C VAL A 112 14.19 10.78 -5.05
N LEU A 113 14.83 9.61 -5.12
CA LEU A 113 14.84 8.83 -6.36
C LEU A 113 13.43 8.40 -6.78
N VAL A 114 12.55 8.04 -5.84
CA VAL A 114 11.13 7.72 -6.10
C VAL A 114 10.40 8.92 -6.69
N PHE A 115 10.64 10.11 -6.14
CA PHE A 115 10.10 11.38 -6.67
C PHE A 115 10.53 11.59 -8.14
N GLU A 116 11.83 11.48 -8.40
CA GLU A 116 12.38 11.64 -9.76
C GLU A 116 11.89 10.54 -10.72
N MET A 117 11.64 9.33 -10.21
CA MET A 117 11.13 8.21 -11.01
C MET A 117 9.74 8.50 -11.56
N PHE A 118 8.90 9.20 -10.78
CA PHE A 118 7.62 9.67 -11.27
C PHE A 118 7.81 10.54 -12.51
N HIS A 119 8.67 11.56 -12.46
CA HIS A 119 8.90 12.46 -13.59
C HIS A 119 9.61 11.80 -14.79
N ILE A 120 10.38 10.73 -14.58
CA ILE A 120 10.99 9.96 -15.68
C ILE A 120 9.95 9.25 -16.53
N TYR A 121 9.00 8.57 -15.89
CA TYR A 121 7.99 7.78 -16.58
C TYR A 121 6.75 8.58 -16.96
N ASN A 122 6.54 9.70 -16.28
CA ASN A 122 5.40 10.57 -16.48
C ASN A 122 5.73 11.64 -17.53
N ARG A 123 4.87 11.74 -18.56
CA ARG A 123 5.00 12.74 -19.64
C ARG A 123 4.07 13.94 -19.47
N ILE A 124 3.38 14.03 -18.33
CA ILE A 124 2.46 15.11 -17.99
C ILE A 124 3.29 16.38 -17.79
N THR A 125 2.84 17.46 -18.42
CA THR A 125 3.51 18.76 -18.31
C THR A 125 2.66 19.71 -17.47
N ASN A 126 3.31 20.73 -16.89
CA ASN A 126 2.61 21.80 -16.18
C ASN A 126 1.67 22.63 -17.09
N ALA A 127 1.79 22.50 -18.42
CA ALA A 127 0.86 23.12 -19.36
C ALA A 127 -0.48 22.37 -19.43
N THR A 128 -0.47 21.05 -19.15
CA THR A 128 -1.66 20.20 -19.19
C THR A 128 -2.30 19.99 -17.82
N CYS A 129 -1.53 20.06 -16.73
CA CYS A 129 -2.03 19.83 -15.36
C CYS A 129 -1.48 20.87 -14.38
N PRO A 130 -2.17 21.12 -13.26
CA PRO A 130 -1.63 21.95 -12.18
C PRO A 130 -0.28 21.40 -11.70
N GLY A 131 0.75 22.25 -11.64
CA GLY A 131 2.11 21.82 -11.28
C GLY A 131 2.16 21.16 -9.90
N GLY A 132 1.49 21.73 -8.89
CA GLY A 132 1.43 21.12 -7.57
C GLY A 132 0.64 19.81 -7.55
N PHE A 133 -0.32 19.58 -8.44
CA PHE A 133 -0.94 18.25 -8.55
C PHE A 133 0.07 17.19 -9.07
N ILE A 134 0.91 17.55 -10.03
CA ILE A 134 1.97 16.66 -10.56
C ILE A 134 2.99 16.33 -9.46
N ASP A 135 3.53 17.33 -8.78
CA ASP A 135 4.49 17.14 -7.69
C ASP A 135 3.84 16.38 -6.52
N GLY A 136 2.57 16.66 -6.24
CA GLY A 136 1.77 15.95 -5.24
C GLY A 136 1.52 14.48 -5.58
N LEU A 137 1.41 14.11 -6.86
CA LEU A 137 1.37 12.72 -7.30
C LEU A 137 2.73 12.03 -7.10
N ALA A 138 3.85 12.71 -7.40
CA ALA A 138 5.19 12.19 -7.14
C ALA A 138 5.39 11.93 -5.64
N ASP A 139 4.98 12.87 -4.79
CA ASP A 139 5.05 12.74 -3.33
C ASP A 139 4.04 11.73 -2.77
N TYR A 140 2.88 11.54 -3.42
CA TYR A 140 1.97 10.44 -3.11
C TYR A 140 2.63 9.07 -3.33
N VAL A 141 3.39 8.90 -4.41
CA VAL A 141 4.14 7.66 -4.66
C VAL A 141 5.16 7.41 -3.53
N ARG A 142 5.89 8.44 -3.10
CA ARG A 142 6.80 8.34 -1.94
C ARG A 142 6.06 7.93 -0.68
N LEU A 143 4.93 8.59 -0.40
CA LEU A 143 4.09 8.31 0.77
C LEU A 143 3.62 6.86 0.81
N LYS A 144 3.03 6.38 -0.29
CA LYS A 144 2.49 5.02 -0.41
C LYS A 144 3.56 3.95 -0.31
N SER A 145 4.77 4.27 -0.75
CA SER A 145 5.92 3.37 -0.76
C SER A 145 6.73 3.39 0.54
N GLY A 146 6.29 4.16 1.55
CA GLY A 146 6.96 4.23 2.86
C GLY A 146 8.20 5.14 2.90
N TYR A 147 8.43 5.94 1.86
CA TYR A 147 9.56 6.88 1.75
C TYR A 147 9.17 8.34 2.08
N ALA A 148 8.01 8.56 2.71
CA ALA A 148 7.66 9.86 3.25
C ALA A 148 8.68 10.27 4.35
N PRO A 149 9.34 11.43 4.22
CA PRO A 149 10.24 11.95 5.22
C PRO A 149 9.56 12.14 6.58
N SER A 150 10.27 11.89 7.68
CA SER A 150 9.71 11.99 9.02
C SER A 150 9.29 13.41 9.45
N HIS A 151 9.72 14.43 8.69
CA HIS A 151 9.37 15.82 8.95
C HIS A 151 8.08 16.26 8.24
N TRP A 152 7.53 15.42 7.35
CA TRP A 152 6.24 15.70 6.72
C TRP A 152 5.14 15.76 7.77
N VAL A 153 4.30 16.79 7.68
CA VAL A 153 3.16 16.98 8.56
C VAL A 153 1.89 16.71 7.77
N LYS A 154 1.06 15.81 8.29
CA LYS A 154 -0.26 15.54 7.71
C LYS A 154 -1.21 16.68 8.05
N GLN A 155 -1.23 17.70 7.20
CA GLN A 155 -2.09 18.87 7.33
C GLN A 155 -2.54 19.35 5.94
N PRO A 156 -3.69 20.05 5.83
CA PRO A 156 -4.10 20.68 4.59
C PRO A 156 -3.19 21.88 4.26
N GLY A 157 -2.93 22.06 2.96
CA GLY A 157 -2.31 23.26 2.41
C GLY A 157 -3.34 24.29 1.98
N ASP A 158 -2.96 25.18 1.06
CA ASP A 158 -3.84 26.23 0.54
C ASP A 158 -4.92 25.70 -0.44
N GLY A 159 -4.74 24.49 -0.97
CA GLY A 159 -5.60 23.86 -1.97
C GLY A 159 -5.21 22.40 -2.25
N TRP A 160 -6.05 21.69 -2.99
CA TRP A 160 -5.82 20.27 -3.33
C TRP A 160 -4.61 20.07 -4.25
N GLU A 161 -4.28 21.10 -5.01
CA GLU A 161 -3.20 21.23 -5.96
C GLU A 161 -2.01 22.04 -5.42
N ALA A 162 -1.96 22.32 -4.10
CA ALA A 162 -0.87 23.05 -3.48
C ALA A 162 0.50 22.37 -3.62
N GLY A 163 0.50 21.07 -3.91
CA GLY A 163 1.68 20.24 -4.09
C GLY A 163 2.31 19.75 -2.81
N ASN A 164 3.49 19.16 -2.99
CA ASN A 164 4.29 18.54 -1.94
C ASN A 164 3.50 17.52 -1.09
N GLU A 165 3.79 17.45 0.21
CA GLU A 165 3.14 16.56 1.15
C GLU A 165 1.64 16.84 1.32
N SER A 166 1.19 18.08 1.09
CA SER A 166 -0.21 18.48 1.31
C SER A 166 -1.13 17.78 0.31
N THR A 167 -0.80 17.86 -0.97
CA THR A 167 -1.53 17.15 -2.02
C THR A 167 -1.35 15.63 -1.87
N ALA A 168 -0.15 15.15 -1.52
CA ALA A 168 0.09 13.72 -1.32
C ALA A 168 -0.83 13.12 -0.23
N TYR A 169 -0.98 13.78 0.92
CA TYR A 169 -1.86 13.33 1.98
C TYR A 169 -3.35 13.42 1.64
N PHE A 170 -3.74 14.39 0.81
CA PHE A 170 -5.10 14.46 0.29
C PHE A 170 -5.41 13.31 -0.66
N LEU A 171 -4.51 13.00 -1.59
CA LEU A 171 -4.64 11.85 -2.50
C LEU A 171 -4.69 10.52 -1.73
N ASP A 172 -3.85 10.37 -0.69
CA ASP A 172 -3.91 9.21 0.22
C ASP A 172 -5.22 9.16 1.02
N TRP A 173 -5.74 10.31 1.46
CA TRP A 173 -7.04 10.38 2.12
C TRP A 173 -8.16 9.95 1.17
N ILE A 174 -8.18 10.44 -0.09
CA ILE A 174 -9.14 10.02 -1.10
C ILE A 174 -9.08 8.49 -1.27
N GLU A 175 -7.88 7.95 -1.51
CA GLU A 175 -7.68 6.51 -1.78
C GLU A 175 -8.23 5.60 -0.65
N LYS A 176 -8.23 6.11 0.59
CA LYS A 176 -8.70 5.39 1.79
C LYS A 176 -10.21 5.52 2.04
N ARG A 177 -10.93 6.34 1.28
CA ARG A 177 -12.40 6.46 1.40
C ARG A 177 -13.08 5.17 0.88
N PRO A 178 -14.27 4.82 1.42
CA PRO A 178 -15.03 3.65 0.94
C PRO A 178 -15.26 3.61 -0.58
N ASN A 179 -15.38 4.76 -1.24
CA ASN A 179 -15.57 4.89 -2.69
C ASN A 179 -14.36 5.51 -3.42
N GLY A 180 -13.23 5.70 -2.74
CA GLY A 180 -12.06 6.38 -3.30
C GLY A 180 -10.92 5.46 -3.74
N LYS A 181 -11.03 4.15 -3.51
CA LYS A 181 -10.01 3.17 -3.91
C LYS A 181 -9.84 3.14 -5.43
N GLY A 182 -8.62 3.25 -5.90
CA GLY A 182 -8.23 3.32 -7.30
C GLY A 182 -8.41 4.70 -7.94
N THR A 183 -8.84 5.72 -7.19
CA THR A 183 -9.04 7.07 -7.73
C THR A 183 -7.71 7.69 -8.14
N VAL A 184 -6.65 7.56 -7.34
CA VAL A 184 -5.36 8.19 -7.66
C VAL A 184 -4.75 7.60 -8.94
N HIS A 185 -4.83 6.27 -9.10
CA HIS A 185 -4.42 5.61 -10.34
C HIS A 185 -5.21 6.12 -11.56
N LYS A 186 -6.53 6.23 -11.45
CA LYS A 186 -7.37 6.74 -12.56
C LYS A 186 -7.14 8.22 -12.86
N LEU A 187 -6.85 9.05 -11.85
CA LEU A 187 -6.47 10.45 -12.05
C LEU A 187 -5.14 10.55 -12.80
N HIS A 188 -4.17 9.71 -12.45
CA HIS A 188 -2.89 9.64 -13.15
C HIS A 188 -3.07 9.19 -14.62
N GLU A 189 -3.85 8.14 -14.87
CA GLU A 189 -4.20 7.68 -16.23
C GLU A 189 -4.91 8.76 -17.04
N TYR A 190 -5.88 9.46 -16.44
CA TYR A 190 -6.56 10.58 -17.08
C TYR A 190 -5.57 11.68 -17.47
N ALA A 191 -4.69 12.07 -16.55
CA ALA A 191 -3.71 13.12 -16.81
C ALA A 191 -2.72 12.72 -17.92
N LEU A 192 -2.33 11.44 -18.04
CA LEU A 192 -1.51 10.94 -19.14
C LEU A 192 -2.20 11.04 -20.52
N GLN A 193 -3.53 11.08 -20.55
CA GLN A 193 -4.33 11.07 -21.79
C GLN A 193 -4.75 12.45 -22.27
N LEU A 194 -4.36 13.53 -21.57
CA LEU A 194 -4.81 14.88 -21.88
C LEU A 194 -4.39 15.39 -23.26
N ASN A 195 -3.31 14.90 -23.88
CA ASN A 195 -2.91 15.27 -25.26
C ASN A 195 -3.00 16.79 -25.52
N ASP A 196 -2.31 17.60 -24.72
CA ASP A 196 -2.32 19.08 -24.74
C ASP A 196 -3.65 19.76 -24.34
N GLN A 197 -4.65 19.00 -23.88
CA GLN A 197 -5.84 19.56 -23.23
C GLN A 197 -5.55 19.99 -21.80
N GLU A 198 -6.24 21.04 -21.35
CA GLU A 198 -6.23 21.45 -19.94
C GLU A 198 -6.91 20.39 -19.06
N PHE A 199 -6.34 20.16 -17.89
CA PHE A 199 -6.90 19.28 -16.87
C PHE A 199 -8.29 19.74 -16.44
N ASN A 200 -9.29 18.86 -16.56
CA ASN A 200 -10.64 19.15 -16.14
C ASN A 200 -10.94 18.50 -14.78
N GLU A 201 -11.14 19.33 -13.76
CA GLU A 201 -11.43 18.90 -12.38
C GLU A 201 -12.72 18.09 -12.24
N ASN A 202 -13.63 18.13 -13.22
CA ASN A 202 -14.82 17.26 -13.24
C ASN A 202 -14.47 15.76 -13.29
N ILE A 203 -13.20 15.41 -13.57
CA ILE A 203 -12.73 14.04 -13.41
C ILE A 203 -12.91 13.54 -11.96
N PHE A 204 -12.76 14.39 -10.95
CA PHE A 204 -12.99 13.99 -9.56
C PHE A 204 -14.45 13.59 -9.31
N ASP A 205 -15.39 14.36 -9.84
CA ASP A 205 -16.82 14.03 -9.78
C ASP A 205 -17.12 12.74 -10.55
N THR A 206 -16.57 12.59 -11.75
CA THR A 206 -16.72 11.36 -12.55
C THR A 206 -16.22 10.11 -11.81
N LEU A 207 -15.13 10.24 -11.06
CA LEU A 207 -14.50 9.12 -10.37
C LEU A 207 -15.10 8.83 -8.99
N THR A 208 -15.61 9.86 -8.29
CA THR A 208 -15.98 9.76 -6.87
C THR A 208 -17.43 10.11 -6.57
N GLY A 209 -18.13 10.74 -7.52
CA GLY A 209 -19.47 11.33 -7.35
C GLY A 209 -19.48 12.67 -6.61
N GLU A 210 -18.31 13.27 -6.40
CA GLU A 210 -18.14 14.52 -5.66
C GLU A 210 -17.09 15.41 -6.33
N THR A 211 -17.29 16.72 -6.31
CA THR A 211 -16.31 17.67 -6.87
C THR A 211 -15.04 17.72 -6.03
N VAL A 212 -13.91 18.11 -6.64
CA VAL A 212 -12.63 18.23 -5.93
C VAL A 212 -12.71 19.21 -4.75
N ASP A 213 -13.49 20.28 -4.87
CA ASP A 213 -13.74 21.23 -3.77
C ASP A 213 -14.46 20.58 -2.59
N MET A 214 -15.47 19.74 -2.84
CA MET A 214 -16.18 19.00 -1.79
C MET A 214 -15.25 18.01 -1.09
N LEU A 215 -14.45 17.28 -1.87
CA LEU A 215 -13.46 16.34 -1.36
C LEU A 215 -12.40 17.06 -0.51
N TRP A 216 -11.88 18.18 -0.99
CA TRP A 216 -10.88 18.98 -0.30
C TRP A 216 -11.42 19.56 1.00
N GLY A 217 -12.66 20.09 0.98
CA GLY A 217 -13.33 20.57 2.19
C GLY A 217 -13.49 19.47 3.24
N GLN A 218 -13.92 18.28 2.84
CA GLN A 218 -14.03 17.13 3.74
C GLN A 218 -12.67 16.68 4.28
N TYR A 219 -11.62 16.71 3.47
CA TYR A 219 -10.26 16.44 3.92
C TYR A 219 -9.82 17.46 4.97
N CYS A 220 -10.05 18.76 4.73
CA CYS A 220 -9.75 19.83 5.67
C CYS A 220 -10.50 19.67 7.00
N ASP A 221 -11.80 19.37 6.95
CA ASP A 221 -12.61 19.10 8.14
C ASP A 221 -12.10 17.87 8.92
N SER A 222 -11.71 16.82 8.19
CA SER A 222 -11.14 15.61 8.79
C SER A 222 -9.78 15.86 9.46
N ALA A 223 -9.01 16.82 8.95
CA ALA A 223 -7.70 17.19 9.49
C ALA A 223 -7.81 18.17 10.68
N ASN A 224 -8.84 19.03 10.69
CA ASN A 224 -9.07 20.05 11.73
C ASN A 224 -9.99 19.61 12.88
N GLY A 225 -10.54 18.39 12.82
CA GLY A 225 -11.35 17.81 13.91
C GLY A 225 -12.77 18.38 14.04
N THR A 226 -13.24 19.16 13.07
CA THR A 226 -14.60 19.71 13.03
C THR A 226 -15.49 18.93 12.08
N ASN A 227 -15.92 17.72 12.48
CA ASN A 227 -17.20 17.18 11.99
C ASN A 227 -17.83 16.16 12.95
N ASN A 228 -19.03 16.54 13.43
CA ASN A 228 -19.99 15.69 14.11
C ASN A 228 -20.75 14.83 13.07
N ASN A 229 -20.14 13.78 12.55
CA ASN A 229 -20.70 12.42 12.48
C ASN A 229 -19.80 11.49 11.65
N THR A 230 -19.47 10.36 12.28
CA THR A 230 -18.96 9.10 11.72
C THR A 230 -17.59 9.09 11.01
N ALA A 231 -16.58 8.86 11.86
CA ALA A 231 -15.57 7.80 11.74
C ALA A 231 -14.27 8.07 10.95
N ILE A 232 -13.46 9.01 11.42
CA ILE A 232 -12.04 8.71 11.75
C ILE A 232 -11.75 9.44 13.06
N GLY A 233 -11.88 8.74 14.19
CA GLY A 233 -11.41 9.29 15.46
C GLY A 233 -9.90 9.49 15.40
N ASP A 234 -9.43 10.61 15.94
CA ASP A 234 -8.03 10.92 16.19
C ASP A 234 -7.20 9.64 16.47
N LEU A 235 -6.25 9.35 15.58
CA LEU A 235 -5.42 8.13 15.58
C LEU A 235 -4.59 7.98 16.88
N SER A 236 -4.56 9.01 17.73
CA SER A 236 -4.00 8.98 19.08
C SER A 236 -4.82 8.15 20.09
N GLN A 237 -6.08 7.83 19.79
CA GLN A 237 -7.02 7.21 20.75
C GLN A 237 -7.04 5.67 20.73
N TRP A 238 -6.48 5.04 19.70
CA TRP A 238 -6.45 3.59 19.61
C TRP A 238 -5.54 2.97 20.69
N PRO A 239 -5.95 1.88 21.36
CA PRO A 239 -5.17 1.24 22.41
C PRO A 239 -4.05 0.37 21.80
N ILE A 240 -3.06 1.01 21.19
CA ILE A 240 -1.91 0.32 20.60
C ILE A 240 -1.11 -0.38 21.72
N PRO A 241 -0.85 -1.69 21.61
CA PRO A 241 -0.12 -2.43 22.63
C PRO A 241 1.36 -2.04 22.60
N LYS A 242 2.13 -2.53 23.59
CA LYS A 242 3.59 -2.52 23.49
C LYS A 242 4.00 -3.38 22.29
N LEU A 243 4.85 -2.85 21.41
CA LEU A 243 5.38 -3.55 20.25
C LEU A 243 6.85 -3.91 20.53
N ASN A 244 7.20 -5.18 20.36
CA ASN A 244 8.57 -5.67 20.50
C ASN A 244 9.03 -6.31 19.18
N LEU A 245 10.34 -6.28 18.95
CA LEU A 245 11.00 -7.01 17.86
C LEU A 245 12.04 -7.95 18.46
N ARG A 246 12.06 -9.20 18.00
CA ARG A 246 13.13 -10.18 18.24
C ARG A 246 13.59 -10.71 16.89
N ILE A 247 14.88 -10.66 16.64
CA ILE A 247 15.51 -11.27 15.46
C ILE A 247 16.39 -12.39 15.98
N GLU A 248 16.08 -13.63 15.61
CA GLU A 248 16.78 -14.81 16.13
C GLU A 248 18.12 -15.04 15.42
N ASP A 249 18.22 -14.63 14.15
CA ASP A 249 19.46 -14.64 13.37
C ASP A 249 19.57 -13.31 12.60
N LEU A 250 20.45 -12.43 13.07
CA LEU A 250 20.68 -11.12 12.46
C LEU A 250 21.58 -11.19 11.22
N ASP A 251 22.38 -12.25 11.07
CA ASP A 251 23.31 -12.43 9.92
C ASP A 251 22.62 -13.13 8.74
N HIS A 252 21.35 -13.49 8.89
CA HIS A 252 20.55 -14.10 7.84
C HIS A 252 20.12 -13.04 6.81
N GLU A 253 20.33 -13.30 5.52
CA GLU A 253 20.01 -12.38 4.40
C GLU A 253 18.55 -11.86 4.43
N GLY A 254 17.59 -12.72 4.80
CA GLY A 254 16.19 -12.31 4.99
C GLY A 254 15.99 -11.22 6.05
N ALA A 255 16.87 -11.12 7.07
CA ALA A 255 16.80 -10.06 8.08
C ALA A 255 17.22 -8.71 7.49
N ASP A 256 18.27 -8.68 6.65
CA ASP A 256 18.68 -7.49 5.90
C ASP A 256 17.57 -7.01 4.96
N ILE A 257 16.95 -7.94 4.23
CA ILE A 257 15.84 -7.64 3.33
C ILE A 257 14.65 -7.09 4.12
N PHE A 258 14.28 -7.71 5.26
CA PHE A 258 13.16 -7.24 6.08
C PHE A 258 13.39 -5.81 6.58
N LEU A 259 14.55 -5.56 7.18
CA LEU A 259 14.90 -4.26 7.77
C LEU A 259 15.14 -3.18 6.71
N GLY A 260 15.59 -3.57 5.52
CA GLY A 260 15.77 -2.68 4.38
C GLY A 260 14.49 -2.40 3.59
N ALA A 261 13.44 -3.21 3.77
CA ALA A 261 12.15 -3.04 3.13
C ALA A 261 11.13 -2.28 3.99
N VAL A 262 11.15 -2.49 5.32
CA VAL A 262 10.19 -1.84 6.24
C VAL A 262 10.85 -1.41 7.55
N LYS A 263 10.30 -0.35 8.16
CA LYS A 263 10.59 0.00 9.56
C LYS A 263 9.68 -0.84 10.48
N PRO A 264 10.20 -1.80 11.27
CA PRO A 264 9.35 -2.75 12.01
C PRO A 264 8.33 -2.08 12.94
N LYS A 265 8.74 -1.00 13.60
CA LYS A 265 7.85 -0.20 14.48
C LYS A 265 6.68 0.41 13.70
N VAL A 266 6.94 0.96 12.52
CA VAL A 266 5.92 1.60 11.68
C VAL A 266 5.00 0.52 11.11
N ALA A 267 5.59 -0.52 10.51
CA ALA A 267 4.91 -1.65 9.93
C ALA A 267 3.91 -2.33 10.90
N LEU A 268 4.36 -2.67 12.12
CA LEU A 268 3.48 -3.27 13.12
C LEU A 268 2.38 -2.31 13.59
N ARG A 269 2.69 -1.01 13.70
CA ARG A 269 1.69 -0.02 14.09
C ARG A 269 0.62 0.11 12.99
N GLU A 270 1.03 0.18 11.73
CA GLU A 270 0.10 0.19 10.59
C GLU A 270 -0.76 -1.07 10.54
N ALA A 271 -0.19 -2.25 10.75
CA ALA A 271 -0.94 -3.50 10.79
C ALA A 271 -2.00 -3.53 11.91
N VAL A 272 -1.68 -3.01 13.10
CA VAL A 272 -2.66 -2.83 14.18
C VAL A 272 -3.75 -1.85 13.77
N MET A 273 -3.38 -0.74 13.15
CA MET A 273 -4.32 0.27 12.69
C MET A 273 -5.26 -0.26 11.60
N ALA A 274 -4.74 -0.99 10.61
CA ALA A 274 -5.53 -1.65 9.57
C ALA A 274 -6.57 -2.60 10.20
N THR A 275 -6.14 -3.44 11.14
CA THR A 275 -7.02 -4.33 11.90
C THR A 275 -8.12 -3.56 12.65
N PHE A 276 -7.75 -2.49 13.34
CA PHE A 276 -8.71 -1.69 14.11
C PHE A 276 -9.71 -0.97 13.22
N ASN A 277 -9.25 -0.35 12.13
CA ASN A 277 -10.10 0.36 11.19
C ASN A 277 -11.10 -0.57 10.50
N GLN A 278 -10.70 -1.81 10.20
CA GLN A 278 -11.56 -2.74 9.47
C GLN A 278 -12.48 -3.59 10.35
N LEU A 279 -12.17 -3.79 11.63
CA LEU A 279 -12.93 -4.72 12.49
C LEU A 279 -13.55 -4.08 13.73
N TYR A 280 -13.14 -2.85 14.10
CA TYR A 280 -13.48 -2.27 15.38
C TYR A 280 -13.83 -0.77 15.31
N THR A 281 -14.41 -0.31 16.40
CA THR A 281 -14.61 1.09 16.76
C THR A 281 -13.89 1.35 18.07
N LEU A 282 -13.64 2.62 18.41
CA LEU A 282 -13.05 2.98 19.71
C LEU A 282 -13.85 2.45 20.92
N LYS A 283 -15.15 2.19 20.75
CA LYS A 283 -16.04 1.64 21.79
C LYS A 283 -15.86 0.15 22.01
N ASN A 284 -15.60 -0.64 20.97
CA ASN A 284 -15.60 -2.11 21.04
C ASN A 284 -14.23 -2.77 20.86
N VAL A 285 -13.19 -1.99 20.54
CA VAL A 285 -11.82 -2.48 20.34
C VAL A 285 -11.30 -3.29 21.55
N PRO A 286 -10.68 -4.46 21.34
CA PRO A 286 -10.13 -5.25 22.44
C PRO A 286 -8.95 -4.53 23.12
N ARG A 287 -8.99 -4.43 24.46
CA ARG A 287 -7.92 -3.82 25.28
C ARG A 287 -7.11 -4.84 26.08
N ASN A 288 -7.38 -6.13 25.88
CA ASN A 288 -6.71 -7.23 26.59
C ASN A 288 -5.31 -7.52 26.05
N VAL A 289 -5.06 -7.31 24.74
CA VAL A 289 -3.74 -7.45 24.14
C VAL A 289 -2.86 -6.31 24.66
N LYS A 290 -1.84 -6.66 25.44
CA LYS A 290 -0.89 -5.73 26.05
C LYS A 290 0.43 -5.67 25.30
N THR A 291 0.80 -6.75 24.62
CA THR A 291 2.06 -6.84 23.90
C THR A 291 1.91 -7.69 22.65
N ILE A 292 2.51 -7.22 21.55
CA ILE A 292 2.75 -8.00 20.33
C ILE A 292 4.27 -8.02 20.13
N THR A 293 4.84 -9.22 20.02
CA THR A 293 6.25 -9.42 19.70
C THR A 293 6.37 -10.00 18.30
N LEU A 294 6.99 -9.26 17.38
CA LEU A 294 7.39 -9.79 16.09
C LEU A 294 8.71 -10.54 16.25
N VAL A 295 8.72 -11.81 15.85
CA VAL A 295 9.86 -12.71 15.89
C VAL A 295 10.27 -13.04 14.46
N LEU A 296 11.43 -12.55 14.03
CA LEU A 296 12.03 -12.91 12.76
C LEU A 296 12.98 -14.10 12.98
N ARG A 297 12.74 -15.21 12.28
CA ARG A 297 13.51 -16.45 12.42
C ARG A 297 13.55 -17.24 11.14
N SER A 298 14.61 -18.03 10.92
CA SER A 298 14.60 -19.05 9.86
C SER A 298 13.60 -20.15 10.24
N MET A 299 12.60 -20.37 9.38
CA MET A 299 11.59 -21.42 9.51
C MET A 299 10.92 -21.69 8.16
N GLY A 300 10.29 -22.86 8.01
CA GLY A 300 9.41 -23.12 6.87
C GLY A 300 8.08 -22.33 6.94
N GLY A 301 7.37 -22.25 5.82
CA GLY A 301 6.11 -21.50 5.73
C GLY A 301 6.32 -19.98 5.66
N VAL A 302 5.23 -19.23 5.84
CA VAL A 302 5.19 -17.76 5.68
C VAL A 302 5.33 -17.07 7.04
N ALA A 303 4.27 -17.13 7.83
CA ALA A 303 4.22 -16.60 9.18
C ALA A 303 3.17 -17.37 9.99
N HIS A 304 3.15 -17.17 11.31
CA HIS A 304 2.03 -17.57 12.14
C HIS A 304 1.96 -16.76 13.43
N THR A 305 0.74 -16.59 13.94
CA THR A 305 0.47 -15.93 15.22
C THR A 305 0.23 -16.94 16.33
N THR A 306 0.85 -16.70 17.48
CA THR A 306 0.69 -17.53 18.68
C THR A 306 0.64 -16.66 19.94
N GLY A 307 0.53 -17.30 21.10
CA GLY A 307 0.53 -16.66 22.41
C GLY A 307 -0.85 -16.56 23.05
N GLY A 308 -0.87 -16.00 24.26
CA GLY A 308 -2.05 -15.94 25.12
C GLY A 308 -3.01 -14.81 24.78
N VAL A 309 -3.89 -14.49 25.73
CA VAL A 309 -4.90 -13.43 25.58
C VAL A 309 -4.27 -12.02 25.62
N SER A 310 -3.17 -11.85 26.34
CA SER A 310 -2.53 -10.53 26.57
C SER A 310 -1.18 -10.35 25.91
N HIS A 311 -0.46 -11.43 25.61
CA HIS A 311 0.86 -11.41 24.99
C HIS A 311 0.80 -12.27 23.73
N LYS A 312 1.00 -11.63 22.59
CA LYS A 312 0.96 -12.24 21.26
C LYS A 312 2.35 -12.26 20.67
N GLU A 313 2.62 -13.30 19.90
CA GLU A 313 3.83 -13.40 19.09
C GLU A 313 3.45 -13.65 17.65
N ILE A 314 4.10 -12.93 16.73
CA ILE A 314 4.02 -13.14 15.29
C ILE A 314 5.38 -13.68 14.87
N HIS A 315 5.43 -14.92 14.40
CA HIS A 315 6.66 -15.53 13.91
C HIS A 315 6.68 -15.40 12.39
N TYR A 316 7.65 -14.68 11.84
CA TYR A 316 7.79 -14.41 10.40
C TYR A 316 9.03 -15.14 9.87
N SER A 317 8.86 -15.94 8.81
CA SER A 317 9.93 -16.69 8.18
C SER A 317 10.91 -15.79 7.42
N LEU A 318 12.18 -15.81 7.84
CA LEU A 318 13.27 -15.17 7.10
C LEU A 318 13.56 -15.86 5.75
N GLU A 319 13.23 -17.15 5.61
CA GLU A 319 13.33 -17.87 4.33
C GLU A 319 12.32 -17.32 3.33
N TYR A 320 11.08 -17.08 3.77
CA TYR A 320 10.04 -16.51 2.93
C TYR A 320 10.36 -15.06 2.53
N VAL A 321 10.84 -14.25 3.48
CA VAL A 321 11.27 -12.86 3.18
C VAL A 321 12.34 -12.85 2.09
N LYS A 322 13.32 -13.74 2.18
CA LYS A 322 14.37 -13.90 1.16
C LYS A 322 13.78 -14.31 -0.18
N GLU A 323 12.86 -15.27 -0.21
CA GLU A 323 12.18 -15.69 -1.44
C GLU A 323 11.39 -14.55 -2.11
N LYS A 324 10.82 -13.63 -1.32
CA LYS A 324 9.99 -12.52 -1.80
C LYS A 324 10.73 -11.17 -1.89
N ALA A 325 12.06 -11.20 -1.98
CA ALA A 325 12.89 -10.00 -2.02
C ALA A 325 12.42 -8.92 -3.03
N ASP A 326 11.96 -9.34 -4.22
CA ASP A 326 11.53 -8.43 -5.30
C ASP A 326 10.27 -7.60 -4.98
N ILE A 327 9.45 -8.04 -4.03
CA ILE A 327 8.20 -7.39 -3.62
C ILE A 327 8.13 -7.22 -2.09
N ALA A 328 9.30 -7.17 -1.45
CA ALA A 328 9.43 -7.34 -0.01
C ALA A 328 8.59 -6.34 0.79
N CYS A 329 8.56 -5.05 0.42
CA CYS A 329 7.81 -4.04 1.17
C CYS A 329 6.31 -4.35 1.24
N ASN A 330 5.67 -4.55 0.08
CA ASN A 330 4.23 -4.84 0.01
C ASN A 330 3.87 -6.18 0.62
N GLU A 331 4.67 -7.22 0.37
CA GLU A 331 4.39 -8.56 0.88
C GLU A 331 4.62 -8.66 2.39
N ILE A 332 5.71 -8.08 2.91
CA ILE A 332 5.95 -8.00 4.36
C ILE A 332 4.78 -7.31 5.06
N MET A 333 4.37 -6.15 4.55
CA MET A 333 3.25 -5.42 5.13
C MET A 333 1.94 -6.21 5.05
N GLY A 334 1.65 -6.87 3.93
CA GLY A 334 0.45 -7.68 3.78
C GLY A 334 0.39 -8.85 4.77
N VAL A 335 1.50 -9.57 4.95
CA VAL A 335 1.61 -10.66 5.92
C VAL A 335 1.48 -10.13 7.36
N LEU A 336 2.11 -9.00 7.69
CA LEU A 336 1.96 -8.40 9.02
C LEU A 336 0.52 -7.99 9.32
N VAL A 337 -0.20 -7.41 8.35
CA VAL A 337 -1.64 -7.09 8.51
C VAL A 337 -2.43 -8.37 8.81
N HIS A 338 -2.24 -9.42 8.02
CA HIS A 338 -2.89 -10.72 8.21
C HIS A 338 -2.64 -11.27 9.63
N GLU A 339 -1.39 -11.35 10.06
CA GLU A 339 -1.03 -11.92 11.36
C GLU A 339 -1.51 -11.05 12.54
N VAL A 340 -1.50 -9.72 12.40
CA VAL A 340 -2.03 -8.85 13.44
C VAL A 340 -3.55 -9.01 13.58
N VAL A 341 -4.29 -9.36 12.52
CA VAL A 341 -5.72 -9.68 12.65
C VAL A 341 -5.93 -10.86 13.59
N HIS A 342 -5.13 -11.93 13.48
CA HIS A 342 -5.18 -13.07 14.41
C HIS A 342 -4.90 -12.70 15.87
N CYS A 343 -4.20 -11.60 16.14
CA CYS A 343 -4.00 -11.11 17.50
C CYS A 343 -5.30 -10.61 18.15
N TYR A 344 -6.25 -10.10 17.36
CA TYR A 344 -7.43 -9.39 17.84
C TYR A 344 -8.77 -10.06 17.53
N GLN A 345 -8.88 -10.72 16.38
CA GLN A 345 -10.15 -11.26 15.90
C GLN A 345 -10.75 -12.27 16.86
N HIS A 346 -12.07 -12.37 16.84
CA HIS A 346 -12.81 -13.30 17.67
C HIS A 346 -12.97 -14.64 16.96
N THR A 347 -12.74 -15.74 17.68
CA THR A 347 -12.72 -17.10 17.10
C THR A 347 -13.92 -17.95 17.52
N ALA A 348 -15.00 -17.32 17.98
CA ALA A 348 -16.19 -18.01 18.50
C ALA A 348 -15.84 -19.05 19.58
N ARG A 349 -14.98 -18.66 20.53
CA ARG A 349 -14.41 -19.54 21.57
C ARG A 349 -13.64 -20.74 21.00
N GLY A 350 -12.98 -20.55 19.86
CA GLY A 350 -12.19 -21.57 19.16
C GLY A 350 -13.03 -22.58 18.38
N THR A 351 -14.31 -22.33 18.14
CA THR A 351 -15.16 -23.26 17.36
C THR A 351 -15.47 -22.74 15.94
N CYS A 352 -14.95 -21.58 15.57
CA CYS A 352 -15.08 -21.03 14.22
C CYS A 352 -14.25 -21.86 13.21
N PRO A 353 -14.76 -22.12 11.99
CA PRO A 353 -14.01 -22.84 10.97
C PRO A 353 -12.74 -22.07 10.58
N GLY A 354 -11.65 -22.81 10.35
CA GLY A 354 -10.35 -22.22 10.00
C GLY A 354 -10.42 -21.31 8.77
N GLY A 355 -11.18 -21.69 7.75
CA GLY A 355 -11.36 -20.86 6.57
C GLY A 355 -11.93 -19.48 6.82
N LEU A 356 -12.91 -19.34 7.72
CA LEU A 356 -13.42 -18.03 8.10
C LEU A 356 -12.39 -17.23 8.90
N ILE A 357 -11.59 -17.88 9.75
CA ILE A 357 -10.50 -17.26 10.51
C ILE A 357 -9.43 -16.69 9.59
N GLU A 358 -8.99 -17.45 8.60
CA GLU A 358 -8.02 -17.00 7.57
C GLU A 358 -8.65 -15.94 6.66
N GLY A 359 -9.91 -16.15 6.26
CA GLY A 359 -10.64 -15.25 5.38
C GLY A 359 -10.87 -13.86 5.97
N ILE A 360 -11.11 -13.73 7.28
CA ILE A 360 -11.21 -12.41 7.93
C ILE A 360 -9.86 -11.69 7.91
N ALA A 361 -8.76 -12.40 8.16
CA ALA A 361 -7.42 -11.82 8.08
C ALA A 361 -7.11 -11.30 6.66
N ASP A 362 -7.44 -12.09 5.64
CA ASP A 362 -7.23 -11.72 4.24
C ASP A 362 -8.24 -10.70 3.71
N TYR A 363 -9.45 -10.64 4.26
CA TYR A 363 -10.38 -9.53 4.05
C TYR A 363 -9.78 -8.20 4.52
N VAL A 364 -9.23 -8.14 5.73
CA VAL A 364 -8.59 -6.90 6.23
C VAL A 364 -7.39 -6.53 5.36
N ARG A 365 -6.55 -7.51 5.00
CA ARG A 365 -5.42 -7.32 4.08
C ARG A 365 -5.87 -6.77 2.72
N LEU A 366 -6.97 -7.29 2.17
CA LEU A 366 -7.57 -6.82 0.92
C LEU A 366 -8.08 -5.38 1.01
N ARG A 367 -8.79 -5.05 2.10
CA ARG A 367 -9.33 -3.70 2.35
C ARG A 367 -8.24 -2.67 2.64
N ASP A 368 -7.12 -3.09 3.23
CA ASP A 368 -5.92 -2.26 3.40
C ASP A 368 -5.13 -2.07 2.09
N GLY A 369 -5.55 -2.70 0.99
CA GLY A 369 -4.94 -2.55 -0.33
C GLY A 369 -3.67 -3.39 -0.52
N ARG A 370 -3.48 -4.46 0.25
CA ARG A 370 -2.27 -5.30 0.24
C ARG A 370 -2.50 -6.71 -0.28
N ALA A 371 -3.47 -6.87 -1.17
CA ALA A 371 -3.73 -8.13 -1.85
C ALA A 371 -2.57 -8.45 -2.82
N PRO A 372 -1.93 -9.63 -2.72
CA PRO A 372 -0.94 -10.10 -3.69
C PRO A 372 -1.46 -10.17 -5.11
N ALA A 373 -0.59 -9.92 -6.09
CA ALA A 373 -0.93 -9.94 -7.51
C ALA A 373 -1.49 -11.27 -8.04
N HIS A 374 -1.29 -12.39 -7.32
CA HIS A 374 -1.79 -13.71 -7.71
C HIS A 374 -3.20 -14.02 -7.16
N TRP A 375 -3.72 -13.21 -6.23
CA TRP A 375 -5.07 -13.40 -5.70
C TRP A 375 -6.12 -13.24 -6.78
N ARG A 376 -7.16 -14.08 -6.76
CA ARG A 376 -8.23 -14.05 -7.75
C ARG A 376 -9.59 -14.18 -7.08
N GLN A 377 -10.56 -13.41 -7.57
CA GLN A 377 -11.96 -13.64 -7.23
C GLN A 377 -12.39 -14.97 -7.83
N SER A 378 -12.87 -15.87 -6.99
CA SER A 378 -13.31 -17.20 -7.37
C SER A 378 -14.48 -17.62 -6.49
N SER A 379 -15.45 -18.30 -7.08
CA SER A 379 -16.49 -19.02 -6.35
C SER A 379 -16.41 -20.53 -6.59
N ASN A 380 -15.25 -21.02 -7.05
CA ASN A 380 -14.99 -22.44 -7.18
C ASN A 380 -14.67 -23.02 -5.78
N GLY A 381 -15.46 -24.00 -5.35
CA GLY A 381 -15.27 -24.66 -4.05
C GLY A 381 -16.18 -24.10 -2.96
N CYS A 382 -15.68 -24.10 -1.71
CA CYS A 382 -16.43 -23.72 -0.52
C CYS A 382 -16.15 -22.27 -0.13
N TRP A 383 -17.16 -21.61 0.44
CA TRP A 383 -17.06 -20.20 0.86
C TRP A 383 -16.01 -19.99 1.96
N ASP A 384 -15.73 -21.02 2.78
CA ASP A 384 -14.74 -21.08 3.85
C ASP A 384 -13.47 -21.83 3.42
N ALA A 385 -13.06 -21.71 2.15
CA ALA A 385 -11.75 -22.23 1.70
C ALA A 385 -10.56 -21.51 2.37
N GLY A 386 -10.79 -20.36 3.00
CA GLY A 386 -9.77 -19.50 3.56
C GLY A 386 -9.18 -18.55 2.52
N TYR A 387 -8.18 -17.82 2.99
CA TYR A 387 -7.33 -16.95 2.19
C TYR A 387 -8.08 -16.00 1.23
N ASP A 388 -7.63 -15.89 -0.02
CA ASP A 388 -8.17 -14.99 -1.04
C ASP A 388 -9.63 -15.28 -1.38
N THR A 389 -10.01 -16.55 -1.47
CA THR A 389 -11.37 -16.99 -1.80
C THR A 389 -12.37 -16.50 -0.77
N THR A 390 -12.12 -16.75 0.51
CA THR A 390 -13.00 -16.26 1.59
C THR A 390 -12.85 -14.74 1.76
N GLY A 391 -11.64 -14.19 1.63
CA GLY A 391 -11.39 -12.74 1.76
C GLY A 391 -12.18 -11.90 0.76
N TYR A 392 -12.21 -12.28 -0.52
CA TYR A 392 -13.01 -11.59 -1.54
C TYR A 392 -14.52 -11.76 -1.35
N PHE A 393 -14.95 -12.91 -0.85
CA PHE A 393 -16.35 -13.12 -0.52
C PHE A 393 -16.83 -12.21 0.61
N LEU A 394 -16.03 -12.08 1.67
CA LEU A 394 -16.33 -11.16 2.77
C LEU A 394 -16.31 -9.69 2.31
N ASP A 395 -15.39 -9.30 1.41
CA ASP A 395 -15.39 -7.95 0.81
C ASP A 395 -16.63 -7.69 -0.06
N TRP A 396 -17.08 -8.71 -0.81
CA TRP A 396 -18.34 -8.62 -1.55
C TRP A 396 -19.54 -8.47 -0.61
N ILE A 397 -19.61 -9.23 0.50
CA ILE A 397 -20.66 -9.08 1.51
C ILE A 397 -20.66 -7.65 2.08
N GLU A 398 -19.49 -7.16 2.51
CA GLU A 398 -19.31 -5.81 3.05
C GLU A 398 -19.78 -4.73 2.06
N SER A 399 -19.51 -4.93 0.77
CA SER A 399 -19.82 -3.96 -0.28
C SER A 399 -21.27 -4.00 -0.76
N THR A 400 -21.97 -5.15 -0.62
CA THR A 400 -23.32 -5.34 -1.18
C THR A 400 -24.45 -5.24 -0.17
N HIS A 401 -24.19 -5.42 1.12
CA HIS A 401 -25.24 -5.45 2.15
C HIS A 401 -25.28 -4.13 2.94
N GLU A 402 -24.35 -3.95 3.87
CA GLU A 402 -24.24 -2.75 4.68
C GLU A 402 -22.78 -2.59 5.11
N SER A 403 -22.27 -1.37 5.05
CA SER A 403 -20.97 -1.04 5.66
C SER A 403 -20.98 -1.40 7.15
N GLY A 404 -19.94 -2.11 7.59
CA GLY A 404 -19.81 -2.64 8.94
C GLY A 404 -20.34 -4.07 9.15
N THR A 405 -20.70 -4.79 8.08
CA THR A 405 -21.20 -6.18 8.17
C THR A 405 -20.13 -7.12 8.73
N ILE A 406 -18.90 -7.08 8.22
CA ILE A 406 -17.81 -7.92 8.70
C ILE A 406 -17.39 -7.57 10.14
N PRO A 407 -17.26 -6.28 10.54
CA PRO A 407 -17.14 -5.90 11.94
C PRO A 407 -18.23 -6.47 12.86
N LYS A 408 -19.50 -6.44 12.44
CA LYS A 408 -20.62 -7.01 13.22
C LYS A 408 -20.48 -8.52 13.36
N LEU A 409 -20.08 -9.22 12.29
CA LEU A 409 -19.81 -10.65 12.28
C LEU A 409 -18.69 -11.00 13.27
N ASN A 410 -17.54 -10.33 13.20
CA ASN A 410 -16.44 -10.48 14.15
C ASN A 410 -16.91 -10.21 15.59
N ALA A 411 -17.62 -9.11 15.84
CA ALA A 411 -18.12 -8.77 17.17
C ALA A 411 -19.08 -9.84 17.73
N ARG A 412 -19.91 -10.45 16.89
CA ARG A 412 -20.82 -11.52 17.29
C ARG A 412 -20.07 -12.76 17.77
N MET A 413 -18.97 -13.11 17.11
CA MET A 413 -18.10 -14.23 17.50
C MET A 413 -17.41 -14.04 18.86
N LYS A 414 -17.49 -12.87 19.49
CA LYS A 414 -16.88 -12.61 20.81
C LYS A 414 -17.44 -13.49 21.92
N SER A 415 -18.75 -13.72 21.93
CA SER A 415 -19.45 -14.28 23.10
C SER A 415 -20.20 -15.58 22.82
N CYS A 416 -20.30 -16.03 21.57
CA CYS A 416 -20.97 -17.28 21.19
C CYS A 416 -20.00 -18.37 20.76
N LYS A 417 -20.50 -19.61 20.68
CA LYS A 417 -19.90 -20.65 19.83
C LYS A 417 -20.39 -20.43 18.40
N TYR A 418 -19.57 -20.84 17.45
CA TYR A 418 -19.90 -20.76 16.04
C TYR A 418 -21.18 -21.57 15.73
N ASN A 419 -22.11 -20.91 15.08
CA ASN A 419 -23.27 -21.50 14.44
C ASN A 419 -23.41 -20.76 13.12
N GLU A 420 -23.12 -21.45 12.02
CA GLU A 420 -23.04 -20.86 10.68
C GLU A 420 -24.32 -20.12 10.30
N GLU A 421 -25.45 -20.81 10.41
CA GLU A 421 -26.75 -20.28 10.03
C GLU A 421 -27.14 -19.05 10.86
N ALA A 422 -27.01 -19.12 12.18
CA ALA A 422 -27.35 -18.00 13.07
C ALA A 422 -26.39 -16.82 12.88
N LEU A 423 -25.09 -17.06 12.71
CA LEU A 423 -24.09 -16.00 12.62
C LEU A 423 -24.33 -15.13 11.37
N PHE A 424 -24.51 -15.74 10.21
CA PHE A 424 -24.74 -14.97 8.98
C PHE A 424 -26.16 -14.40 8.93
N LYS A 425 -27.21 -15.17 9.28
CA LYS A 425 -28.58 -14.67 9.24
C LYS A 425 -28.82 -13.50 10.19
N GLU A 426 -28.22 -13.50 11.38
CA GLU A 426 -28.40 -12.39 12.33
C GLU A 426 -27.78 -11.07 11.81
N VAL A 427 -26.73 -11.14 11.00
CA VAL A 427 -26.01 -9.95 10.52
C VAL A 427 -26.49 -9.51 9.13
N THR A 428 -26.81 -10.45 8.24
CA THR A 428 -27.14 -10.16 6.83
C THR A 428 -28.60 -10.45 6.46
N CYS A 429 -29.38 -11.03 7.37
CA CYS A 429 -30.72 -11.60 7.11
C CYS A 429 -30.74 -12.74 6.08
N LYS A 430 -29.58 -13.29 5.69
CA LYS A 430 -29.45 -14.39 4.71
C LYS A 430 -28.56 -15.51 5.24
N SER A 431 -28.77 -16.73 4.76
CA SER A 431 -27.84 -17.83 5.05
C SER A 431 -26.53 -17.62 4.29
N VAL A 432 -25.43 -18.23 4.77
CA VAL A 432 -24.14 -18.15 4.07
C VAL A 432 -24.20 -18.83 2.69
N ASP A 433 -24.99 -19.89 2.55
CA ASP A 433 -25.22 -20.58 1.27
C ASP A 433 -25.92 -19.66 0.26
N ASP A 434 -26.96 -18.93 0.69
CA ASP A 434 -27.63 -17.94 -0.16
C ASP A 434 -26.67 -16.82 -0.60
N LEU A 435 -25.81 -16.36 0.33
CA LEU A 435 -24.80 -15.34 0.04
C LEU A 435 -23.76 -15.86 -0.94
N TRP A 436 -23.27 -17.08 -0.76
CA TRP A 436 -22.28 -17.70 -1.62
C TRP A 436 -22.84 -17.96 -3.03
N SER A 437 -24.10 -18.39 -3.13
CA SER A 437 -24.80 -18.53 -4.41
C SER A 437 -24.90 -17.18 -5.13
N GLN A 438 -25.29 -16.11 -4.42
CA GLN A 438 -25.36 -14.76 -5.00
C GLN A 438 -23.98 -14.25 -5.42
N TYR A 439 -22.94 -14.51 -4.64
CA TYR A 439 -21.57 -14.17 -5.00
C TYR A 439 -21.12 -14.90 -6.28
N SER A 440 -21.46 -16.19 -6.39
CA SER A 440 -21.18 -17.00 -7.58
C SER A 440 -21.87 -16.44 -8.82
N ASP A 441 -23.13 -16.04 -8.71
CA ASP A 441 -23.88 -15.42 -9.81
C ASP A 441 -23.32 -14.04 -10.17
N PHE A 442 -22.92 -13.24 -9.17
CA PHE A 442 -22.22 -11.96 -9.37
C PHE A 442 -20.93 -12.13 -10.18
N LEU A 443 -20.10 -13.12 -9.84
CA LEU A 443 -18.87 -13.40 -10.59
C LEU A 443 -19.16 -13.90 -12.02
N ARG A 444 -20.19 -14.73 -12.22
CA ARG A 444 -20.59 -15.19 -13.56
C ARG A 444 -21.04 -14.04 -14.44
N ALA A 445 -21.88 -13.14 -13.90
CA ALA A 445 -22.35 -11.96 -14.63
C ALA A 445 -21.21 -11.00 -14.98
N LYS A 446 -20.18 -10.88 -14.11
CA LYS A 446 -18.98 -10.07 -14.37
C LYS A 446 -18.07 -10.68 -15.44
N GLY A 447 -18.12 -12.00 -15.64
CA GLY A 447 -17.33 -12.75 -16.61
C GLY A 447 -17.95 -12.90 -18.01
N GLU A 448 -19.24 -12.58 -18.19
CA GLU A 448 -19.90 -12.58 -19.49
C GLU A 448 -19.80 -11.19 -20.15
N PRO A 449 -19.20 -11.04 -21.34
CA PRO A 449 -19.35 -9.80 -22.10
C PRO A 449 -20.82 -9.67 -22.53
N MET A 450 -21.46 -8.53 -22.21
CA MET A 450 -22.81 -8.22 -22.70
C MET A 450 -22.87 -8.39 -24.22
N SER A 451 -23.55 -9.44 -24.69
CA SER A 451 -23.88 -9.58 -26.09
C SER A 451 -24.88 -8.48 -26.46
N VAL A 452 -24.44 -7.51 -27.25
CA VAL A 452 -25.31 -6.53 -27.89
C VAL A 452 -26.29 -7.29 -28.78
N GLY A 453 -27.58 -7.25 -28.40
CA GLY A 453 -28.66 -7.84 -29.18
C GLY A 453 -28.73 -7.23 -30.59
N LYS A 454 -28.99 -8.11 -31.55
CA LYS A 454 -29.11 -7.82 -33.00
C LYS A 454 -30.24 -6.86 -33.34
#